data_AF-A0A949J851-F1
#
_entry.id   AF-A0A949J851-F1
#
_cell.length_a   1.000
_cell.length_b   1.000
_cell.length_c   1.000
_cell.angle_alpha   90.00
_cell.angle_beta   90.00
_cell.angle_gamma   90.00
#
_symmetry.space_group_name_H-M   'P 1'
#
loop_
_entity.id
_entity.type
_entity.pdbx_description
1 polymer ?
#
loop_
_entity_poly.entity_id
_entity_poly.type
_entity_poly.pdbx_seq_one_letter_code
_entity_poly.pdbx_strand_id
1 'polypeptide(L)'
;MYAEKLKESIGGVIGSFTLRNGTITESDLNGELQFITQSLLYVIEAIQERKPLKKLIFFGNKMNLYVYVHPPYTIGVLLSLSANIHLLNLIIKRVLETPDIDQEKSPLDFQDTVPYLYRSLEELLPNVPEYSRQVLRYVDGKRTIKEIIELSSLPANEVIDIILSYRKSSELLYRK
;
A
#
# COMPACT_ATOMS: atom_id res chain seq x y z
N MET A 1 11.91 -1.61 7.13
CA MET A 1 12.57 -2.12 8.35
C MET A 1 12.11 -1.31 9.55
N TYR A 2 10.85 -1.48 9.95
CA TYR A 2 10.18 -0.67 10.97
C TYR A 2 9.75 -1.50 12.20
N ALA A 3 9.47 -2.80 12.03
CA ALA A 3 8.98 -3.66 13.11
C ALA A 3 10.00 -3.85 14.24
N GLU A 4 11.25 -4.24 13.93
CA GLU A 4 12.30 -4.46 14.94
C GLU A 4 12.65 -3.18 15.72
N LYS A 5 12.66 -2.03 15.03
CA LYS A 5 12.93 -0.73 15.66
C LYS A 5 11.89 -0.35 16.71
N LEU A 6 10.62 -0.73 16.56
CA LEU A 6 9.57 -0.41 17.53
C LEU A 6 9.81 -1.12 18.86
N LYS A 7 10.24 -2.37 18.82
CA LYS A 7 10.52 -3.18 20.00
C LYS A 7 11.70 -2.66 20.80
N GLU A 8 12.74 -2.20 20.11
CA GLU A 8 13.92 -1.60 20.74
C GLU A 8 13.66 -0.18 21.28
N SER A 9 12.78 0.58 20.63
CA SER A 9 12.56 1.99 20.95
C SER A 9 11.52 2.24 22.04
N ILE A 10 10.62 1.29 22.30
CA ILE A 10 9.48 1.48 23.21
C ILE A 10 9.41 0.35 24.22
N GLY A 11 9.68 0.68 25.48
CA GLY A 11 9.44 -0.22 26.60
C GLY A 11 7.99 -0.72 26.63
N GLY A 12 7.83 -2.05 26.67
CA GLY A 12 6.53 -2.71 26.73
C GLY A 12 5.95 -3.13 25.38
N VAL A 13 6.63 -2.89 24.25
CA VAL A 13 6.32 -3.54 22.97
C VAL A 13 6.78 -5.00 23.04
N ILE A 14 5.83 -5.90 22.85
CA ILE A 14 6.07 -7.35 22.82
C ILE A 14 6.48 -7.78 21.40
N GLY A 15 5.79 -7.21 20.41
CA GLY A 15 6.11 -7.37 19.01
C GLY A 15 5.21 -6.52 18.11
N SER A 16 5.43 -6.62 16.81
CA SER A 16 4.76 -5.88 15.76
C SER A 16 4.79 -6.64 14.44
N PHE A 17 3.85 -6.28 13.57
CA PHE A 17 3.81 -6.72 12.19
C PHE A 17 3.38 -5.57 11.28
N THR A 18 3.81 -5.62 10.02
CA THR A 18 3.41 -4.67 8.99
C THR A 18 2.78 -5.45 7.83
N LEU A 19 1.63 -4.95 7.38
CA LEU A 19 0.95 -5.40 6.18
C LEU A 19 1.10 -4.33 5.10
N ARG A 20 1.32 -4.77 3.86
CA ARG A 20 1.18 -3.95 2.65
C ARG A 20 0.21 -4.65 1.71
N ASN A 21 -0.87 -3.97 1.32
CA ASN A 21 -1.93 -4.56 0.47
C ASN A 21 -2.42 -5.93 1.00
N GLY A 22 -2.63 -6.02 2.31
CA GLY A 22 -3.13 -7.23 2.97
C GLY A 22 -2.13 -8.39 3.14
N THR A 23 -0.87 -8.22 2.73
CA THR A 23 0.19 -9.24 2.90
C THR A 23 1.19 -8.80 3.95
N ILE A 24 1.61 -9.73 4.82
CA ILE A 24 2.66 -9.47 5.83
C ILE A 24 3.98 -9.21 5.10
N THR A 25 4.55 -8.03 5.30
CA THR A 25 5.87 -7.66 4.77
C THR A 25 6.96 -7.78 5.83
N GLU A 26 6.61 -7.51 7.10
CA GLU A 26 7.54 -7.58 8.23
C GLU A 26 6.78 -8.09 9.47
N SER A 27 7.44 -8.91 10.31
CA SER A 27 6.90 -9.34 11.59
C SER A 27 8.03 -9.80 12.51
N ASP A 28 7.98 -9.41 13.78
CA ASP A 28 8.85 -9.94 14.85
C ASP A 28 8.09 -10.93 15.78
N LEU A 29 6.81 -11.18 15.47
CA LEU A 29 5.94 -12.09 16.21
C LEU A 29 6.12 -13.51 15.67
N ASN A 30 6.29 -14.46 16.58
CA ASN A 30 6.36 -15.88 16.26
C ASN A 30 4.94 -16.47 16.10
N GLY A 31 4.70 -17.20 15.01
CA GLY A 31 3.46 -17.96 14.76
C GLY A 31 2.80 -17.70 13.41
N GLU A 32 1.73 -18.44 13.12
CA GLU A 32 0.93 -18.27 11.90
C GLU A 32 0.00 -17.04 12.02
N LEU A 33 0.53 -15.88 11.69
CA LEU A 33 -0.20 -14.61 11.76
C LEU A 33 -1.22 -14.43 10.61
N GLN A 34 -1.20 -15.31 9.61
CA GLN A 34 -2.02 -15.17 8.42
C GLN A 34 -3.51 -15.17 8.74
N PHE A 35 -3.98 -16.07 9.60
CA PHE A 35 -5.40 -16.11 10.00
C PHE A 35 -5.83 -14.85 10.75
N ILE A 36 -4.99 -14.36 11.66
CA ILE A 36 -5.29 -13.15 12.45
C ILE A 36 -5.30 -11.92 11.54
N THR A 37 -4.31 -11.79 10.67
CA THR A 37 -4.17 -10.64 9.77
C THR A 37 -5.29 -10.60 8.73
N GLN A 38 -5.70 -11.74 8.17
CA GLN A 38 -6.88 -11.80 7.29
C GLN A 38 -8.17 -11.41 8.01
N SER A 39 -8.38 -11.91 9.23
CA SER A 39 -9.55 -11.53 10.05
C SER A 39 -9.56 -10.03 10.35
N LEU A 40 -8.40 -9.45 10.65
CA LEU A 40 -8.24 -8.02 10.89
C LEU A 40 -8.57 -7.20 9.64
N LEU A 41 -8.06 -7.60 8.48
CA LEU A 41 -8.31 -6.91 7.20
C LEU A 41 -9.80 -6.89 6.89
N TYR A 42 -10.49 -8.02 7.04
CA TYR A 42 -11.94 -8.09 6.85
C TYR A 42 -12.70 -7.08 7.74
N VAL A 43 -12.32 -6.99 9.02
CA VAL A 43 -12.92 -6.01 9.94
C VAL A 43 -12.59 -4.57 9.54
N ILE A 44 -11.35 -4.30 9.11
CA ILE A 44 -10.93 -2.97 8.64
C ILE A 44 -11.75 -2.55 7.42
N GLU A 45 -11.86 -3.42 6.42
CA GLU A 45 -12.63 -3.18 5.19
C GLU A 45 -14.10 -2.88 5.50
N ALA A 46 -14.74 -3.73 6.30
CA ALA A 46 -16.15 -3.55 6.70
C ALA A 46 -16.40 -2.22 7.43
N ILE A 47 -15.43 -1.70 8.19
CA ILE A 47 -15.53 -0.40 8.86
C ILE A 47 -15.24 0.75 7.88
N GLN A 48 -14.25 0.57 7.00
CA GLN A 48 -13.82 1.56 6.04
C GLN A 48 -14.90 1.91 5.00
N GLU A 49 -15.76 0.96 4.63
CA GLU A 49 -16.93 1.21 3.78
C GLU A 49 -17.82 2.34 4.32
N ARG A 50 -17.86 2.53 5.64
CA ARG A 50 -18.71 3.54 6.29
C ARG A 50 -17.95 4.83 6.62
N LYS A 51 -16.69 4.71 7.03
CA LYS A 51 -15.86 5.86 7.44
C LYS A 51 -14.36 5.53 7.40
N PRO A 52 -13.49 6.51 7.13
CA PRO A 52 -12.05 6.30 7.18
C PRO A 52 -11.61 5.86 8.58
N LEU A 53 -10.98 4.70 8.64
CA LEU A 53 -10.44 4.11 9.87
C LEU A 53 -8.94 4.38 9.93
N LYS A 54 -8.49 5.04 10.99
CA LYS A 54 -7.06 5.31 11.23
C LYS A 54 -6.43 4.36 12.25
N LYS A 55 -7.25 3.81 13.15
CA LYS A 55 -6.77 3.00 14.27
C LYS A 55 -7.85 2.06 14.79
N LEU A 56 -7.47 0.83 15.11
CA LEU A 56 -8.23 -0.15 15.88
C LEU A 56 -7.42 -0.58 17.10
N ILE A 57 -8.11 -0.89 18.19
CA ILE A 57 -7.48 -1.37 19.42
C ILE A 57 -8.26 -2.60 19.90
N PHE A 58 -7.56 -3.69 20.13
CA PHE A 58 -8.09 -4.90 20.73
C PHE A 58 -7.53 -4.99 22.14
N PHE A 59 -8.42 -4.95 23.12
CA PHE A 59 -8.06 -5.07 24.53
C PHE A 59 -8.02 -6.53 24.94
N GLY A 60 -6.92 -6.95 25.53
CA GLY A 60 -6.76 -8.30 26.07
C GLY A 60 -6.33 -8.25 27.54
N ASN A 61 -6.49 -9.38 28.23
CA ASN A 61 -6.26 -9.45 29.67
C ASN A 61 -4.79 -9.22 30.08
N LYS A 62 -3.84 -9.51 29.18
CA LYS A 62 -2.39 -9.38 29.45
C LYS A 62 -1.69 -8.43 28.47
N MET A 63 -2.27 -8.24 27.30
CA MET A 63 -1.69 -7.50 26.21
C MET A 63 -2.79 -6.91 25.35
N ASN A 64 -2.49 -5.77 24.74
CA ASN A 64 -3.39 -5.09 23.82
C ASN A 64 -2.74 -5.08 22.44
N LEU A 65 -3.55 -5.26 21.40
CA LEU A 65 -3.13 -5.10 20.01
C LEU A 65 -3.61 -3.75 19.50
N TYR A 66 -2.66 -2.91 19.09
CA TYR A 66 -2.93 -1.62 18.47
C TYR A 66 -2.67 -1.77 16.97
N VAL A 67 -3.69 -1.53 16.16
CA VAL A 67 -3.61 -1.62 14.71
C VAL A 67 -3.78 -0.23 14.14
N TYR A 68 -2.77 0.26 13.45
CA TYR A 68 -2.75 1.56 12.78
C TYR A 68 -2.97 1.33 11.30
N VAL A 69 -3.95 2.02 10.74
CA VAL A 69 -4.38 1.84 9.35
C VAL A 69 -4.05 3.11 8.57
N HIS A 70 -3.17 2.96 7.59
CA HIS A 70 -2.73 4.04 6.72
C HIS A 70 -2.49 3.48 5.32
N PRO A 71 -3.52 3.36 4.47
CA PRO A 71 -3.43 2.71 3.17
C PRO A 71 -2.22 3.23 2.36
N PRO A 72 -1.42 2.34 1.72
CA PRO A 72 -1.60 0.89 1.60
C PRO A 72 -1.08 0.05 2.79
N TYR A 73 -0.61 0.70 3.85
CA TYR A 73 0.04 0.06 4.99
C TYR A 73 -0.89 -0.13 6.18
N THR A 74 -0.68 -1.24 6.90
CA THR A 74 -1.29 -1.47 8.22
C THR A 74 -0.21 -1.96 9.17
N ILE A 75 -0.06 -1.31 10.33
CA ILE A 75 0.93 -1.68 11.35
C ILE A 75 0.18 -2.19 12.57
N GLY A 76 0.40 -3.44 12.93
CA GLY A 76 -0.06 -4.02 14.19
C GLY A 76 1.06 -4.02 15.22
N VAL A 77 0.78 -3.59 16.44
CA VAL A 77 1.73 -3.58 17.55
C VAL A 77 1.09 -4.21 18.78
N LEU A 78 1.72 -5.27 19.26
CA LEU A 78 1.33 -5.99 20.46
C LEU A 78 2.05 -5.39 21.66
N LEU A 79 1.28 -4.93 22.64
CA LEU A 79 1.76 -4.13 23.76
C LEU A 79 1.39 -4.80 25.08
N SER A 80 2.31 -4.78 26.04
CA SER A 80 1.98 -5.00 27.44
C SER A 80 1.09 -3.86 27.97
N LEU A 81 0.38 -4.11 29.08
CA LEU A 81 -0.50 -3.12 29.69
C LEU A 81 0.23 -1.86 30.20
N SER A 82 1.53 -1.94 30.43
CA SER A 82 2.38 -0.84 30.91
C SER A 82 3.10 -0.08 29.79
N ALA A 83 2.88 -0.42 28.52
CA ALA A 83 3.58 0.18 27.40
C ALA A 83 3.30 1.70 27.27
N ASN A 84 4.31 2.47 26.88
CA ASN A 84 4.15 3.91 26.67
C ASN A 84 3.44 4.21 25.34
N ILE A 85 2.11 4.29 25.40
CA ILE A 85 1.25 4.51 24.24
C ILE A 85 1.49 5.87 23.57
N HIS A 86 1.86 6.90 24.33
CA HIS A 86 2.14 8.23 23.78
C HIS A 86 3.39 8.19 22.89
N LEU A 87 4.47 7.57 23.38
CA LEU A 87 5.68 7.38 22.60
C LEU A 87 5.41 6.52 21.37
N LEU A 88 4.63 5.43 21.51
CA LEU A 88 4.21 4.62 20.38
C LEU A 88 3.49 5.43 19.31
N ASN A 89 2.49 6.22 19.69
CA ASN A 89 1.76 7.04 18.72
C ASN A 89 2.68 8.05 18.02
N LEU A 90 3.66 8.63 18.73
CA LEU A 90 4.64 9.54 18.11
C LEU A 90 5.56 8.81 17.12
N ILE A 91 6.05 7.62 17.47
CA ILE A 91 6.91 6.84 16.57
C ILE A 91 6.12 6.34 15.38
N ILE A 92 4.92 5.77 15.58
CA ILE A 92 4.06 5.34 14.48
C ILE A 92 3.69 6.52 13.58
N LYS A 93 3.33 7.66 14.17
CA LYS A 93 3.09 8.88 13.41
C LYS A 93 4.33 9.25 12.60
N ARG A 94 5.53 9.25 13.18
CA ARG A 94 6.77 9.45 12.41
C ARG A 94 7.00 8.39 11.36
N VAL A 95 6.77 7.10 11.62
CA VAL A 95 6.98 6.04 10.63
C VAL A 95 6.01 6.18 9.46
N LEU A 96 4.77 6.56 9.72
CA LEU A 96 3.73 6.76 8.71
C LEU A 96 3.79 8.13 8.02
N GLU A 97 4.31 9.17 8.69
CA GLU A 97 4.50 10.54 8.18
C GLU A 97 5.91 10.79 7.65
N THR A 98 6.87 9.92 7.95
CA THR A 98 8.08 9.86 7.15
C THR A 98 7.56 9.53 5.78
N PRO A 99 7.82 10.37 4.77
CA PRO A 99 7.67 9.91 3.42
C PRO A 99 8.67 8.76 3.29
N ASP A 100 8.23 7.53 3.57
CA ASP A 100 8.50 6.48 2.60
C ASP A 100 7.98 7.14 1.30
N ILE A 101 8.83 7.63 0.42
CA ILE A 101 9.65 6.72 -0.38
C ILE A 101 8.84 5.42 -0.50
N ASP A 102 7.64 5.55 -1.05
CA ASP A 102 7.42 4.92 -2.33
C ASP A 102 8.77 4.90 -3.07
N GLN A 103 9.54 3.85 -2.81
CA GLN A 103 9.92 3.01 -3.90
C GLN A 103 8.58 2.46 -4.46
N GLU A 104 7.70 3.22 -5.16
CA GLU A 104 7.97 3.80 -6.47
C GLU A 104 9.47 3.79 -6.73
N LYS A 105 9.94 2.59 -7.11
CA LYS A 105 10.89 2.43 -8.21
C LYS A 105 11.20 3.81 -8.73
N SER A 106 12.41 4.31 -8.45
CA SER A 106 12.82 5.68 -8.78
C SER A 106 12.14 6.12 -10.08
N PRO A 107 11.76 7.39 -10.32
CA PRO A 107 11.15 7.75 -11.60
C PRO A 107 11.93 7.23 -12.84
N LEU A 108 13.21 6.86 -12.66
CA LEU A 108 14.02 6.03 -13.55
C LEU A 108 13.57 4.55 -13.66
N ASP A 109 13.39 3.79 -12.57
CA ASP A 109 12.91 2.39 -12.56
C ASP A 109 11.41 2.20 -12.93
N PHE A 110 10.54 3.19 -12.66
CA PHE A 110 9.11 3.11 -13.03
C PHE A 110 8.94 3.23 -14.55
N GLN A 111 9.72 4.10 -15.16
CA GLN A 111 9.77 4.29 -16.60
C GLN A 111 10.14 3.00 -17.34
N ASP A 112 10.95 2.13 -16.75
CA ASP A 112 11.36 0.85 -17.35
C ASP A 112 10.35 -0.29 -17.18
N THR A 113 9.21 -0.04 -16.54
CA THR A 113 8.17 -1.06 -16.34
C THR A 113 7.34 -1.25 -17.61
N VAL A 114 6.93 -2.48 -17.92
CA VAL A 114 6.07 -2.78 -19.09
C VAL A 114 4.61 -2.96 -18.63
N PRO A 115 3.74 -1.97 -18.84
CA PRO A 115 2.32 -2.07 -18.54
C PRO A 115 1.57 -2.90 -19.60
N TYR A 116 0.56 -3.65 -19.16
CA TYR A 116 -0.39 -4.33 -20.04
C TYR A 116 -1.81 -4.16 -19.53
N LEU A 117 -2.78 -4.13 -20.44
CA LEU A 117 -4.19 -4.08 -20.09
C LEU A 117 -4.66 -5.46 -19.66
N TYR A 118 -5.43 -5.52 -18.57
CA TYR A 118 -6.05 -6.76 -18.11
C TYR A 118 -7.16 -7.23 -19.05
N ARG A 119 -7.86 -6.28 -19.70
CA ARG A 119 -8.93 -6.52 -20.68
C ARG A 119 -8.58 -5.96 -22.05
N SER A 120 -9.33 -6.34 -23.08
CA SER A 120 -9.09 -5.82 -24.42
C SER A 120 -9.29 -4.30 -24.47
N LEU A 121 -8.50 -3.62 -25.29
CA LEU A 121 -8.62 -2.17 -25.46
C LEU A 121 -10.03 -1.79 -25.93
N GLU A 122 -10.64 -2.60 -26.80
CA GLU A 122 -11.99 -2.41 -27.34
C GLU A 122 -13.08 -2.43 -26.26
N GLU A 123 -12.92 -3.27 -25.23
CA GLU A 123 -13.83 -3.31 -24.07
C GLU A 123 -13.66 -2.09 -23.16
N LEU A 124 -12.44 -1.54 -23.08
CA LEU A 124 -12.11 -0.45 -22.18
C LEU A 124 -12.51 0.92 -22.75
N LEU A 125 -12.28 1.13 -24.06
CA LEU A 125 -12.44 2.42 -24.76
C LEU A 125 -13.78 3.14 -24.55
N PRO A 126 -14.96 2.46 -24.48
CA PRO A 126 -16.24 3.14 -24.30
C PRO A 126 -16.33 3.97 -23.02
N ASN A 127 -15.66 3.53 -21.96
CA ASN A 127 -15.73 4.14 -20.62
C ASN A 127 -14.51 5.01 -20.28
N VAL A 128 -13.59 5.18 -21.23
CA VAL A 128 -12.32 5.88 -21.04
C VAL A 128 -12.42 7.31 -21.58
N PRO A 129 -12.09 8.35 -20.78
CA PRO A 129 -12.00 9.72 -21.26
C PRO A 129 -11.04 9.84 -22.45
N GLU A 130 -11.35 10.68 -23.42
CA GLU A 130 -10.58 10.84 -24.66
C GLU A 130 -9.09 11.10 -24.41
N TYR A 131 -8.81 11.92 -23.39
CA TYR A 131 -7.48 12.23 -22.90
C TYR A 131 -6.70 11.02 -22.34
N SER A 132 -7.37 10.01 -21.76
CA SER A 132 -6.72 8.78 -21.31
C SER A 132 -6.52 7.78 -22.46
N ARG A 133 -7.35 7.84 -23.51
CA ARG A 133 -7.27 6.93 -24.67
C ARG A 133 -5.95 7.05 -25.42
N GLN A 134 -5.43 8.27 -25.55
CA GLN A 134 -4.14 8.52 -26.21
C GLN A 134 -2.98 7.80 -25.53
N VAL A 135 -2.98 7.67 -24.21
CA VAL A 135 -1.95 6.91 -23.48
C VAL A 135 -2.22 5.40 -23.55
N LEU A 136 -3.46 4.98 -23.30
CA LEU A 136 -3.82 3.56 -23.21
C LEU A 136 -3.69 2.82 -24.56
N ARG A 137 -3.78 3.53 -25.70
CA ARG A 137 -3.49 2.97 -27.03
C ARG A 137 -2.06 2.44 -27.18
N TYR A 138 -1.11 2.99 -26.41
CA TYR A 138 0.28 2.56 -26.45
C TYR A 138 0.62 1.47 -25.44
N VAL A 139 -0.30 1.15 -24.52
CA VAL A 139 -0.18 0.07 -23.52
C VAL A 139 -0.51 -1.28 -24.16
N ASP A 140 0.50 -1.92 -24.75
CA ASP A 140 0.37 -3.17 -25.50
C ASP A 140 1.05 -4.38 -24.82
N GLY A 141 1.57 -4.20 -23.60
CA GLY A 141 2.31 -5.24 -22.88
C GLY A 141 3.70 -5.55 -23.44
N LYS A 142 4.20 -4.72 -24.36
CA LYS A 142 5.56 -4.80 -24.93
C LYS A 142 6.36 -3.54 -24.61
N ARG A 143 5.73 -2.37 -24.68
CA ARG A 143 6.40 -1.08 -24.45
C ARG A 143 6.58 -0.76 -22.98
N THR A 144 7.68 -0.09 -22.67
CA THR A 144 7.92 0.47 -21.34
C THR A 144 7.14 1.78 -21.15
N ILE A 145 6.96 2.21 -19.90
CA ILE A 145 6.34 3.51 -19.59
C ILE A 145 7.14 4.66 -20.21
N LYS A 146 8.47 4.55 -20.28
CA LYS A 146 9.35 5.51 -20.96
C LYS A 146 8.97 5.69 -22.42
N GLU A 147 8.87 4.57 -23.15
CA GLU A 147 8.49 4.58 -24.57
C GLU A 147 7.07 5.13 -24.76
N ILE A 148 6.17 4.85 -23.82
CA ILE A 148 4.80 5.39 -23.86
C ILE A 148 4.80 6.91 -23.65
N ILE A 149 5.63 7.44 -22.74
CA ILE A 149 5.81 8.88 -22.55
C ILE A 149 6.31 9.52 -23.85
N GLU A 150 7.33 8.94 -24.49
CA GLU A 150 7.88 9.43 -25.75
C GLU A 150 6.85 9.42 -26.90
N LEU A 151 5.97 8.42 -26.95
CA LEU A 151 4.97 8.27 -28.01
C LEU A 151 3.69 9.10 -27.80
N SER A 152 3.30 9.32 -26.55
CA SER A 152 2.02 9.98 -26.21
C SER A 152 2.04 11.49 -26.41
N SER A 153 3.21 12.11 -26.59
CA SER A 153 3.37 13.58 -26.73
C SER A 153 2.79 14.39 -25.55
N LEU A 154 2.54 13.73 -24.42
CA LEU A 154 2.03 14.34 -23.20
C LEU A 154 3.17 14.59 -22.20
N PRO A 155 2.99 15.50 -21.25
CA PRO A 155 3.87 15.64 -20.10
C PRO A 155 4.02 14.29 -19.37
N ALA A 156 5.25 13.96 -18.95
CA ALA A 156 5.54 12.67 -18.33
C ALA A 156 4.68 12.38 -17.08
N ASN A 157 4.44 13.40 -16.25
CA ASN A 157 3.57 13.34 -15.07
C ASN A 157 2.13 12.95 -15.44
N GLU A 158 1.62 13.51 -16.53
CA GLU A 158 0.27 13.28 -17.04
C GLU A 158 0.07 11.84 -17.52
N VAL A 159 1.07 11.26 -18.18
CA VAL A 159 1.10 9.86 -18.62
C VAL A 159 1.16 8.91 -17.43
N ILE A 160 2.03 9.22 -16.46
CA ILE A 160 2.21 8.44 -15.24
C ILE A 160 0.91 8.42 -14.44
N ASP A 161 0.25 9.57 -14.26
CA ASP A 161 -1.02 9.68 -13.54
C ASP A 161 -2.13 8.83 -14.17
N ILE A 162 -2.23 8.84 -15.50
CA ILE A 162 -3.16 7.95 -16.22
C ILE A 162 -2.84 6.48 -15.90
N ILE A 163 -1.60 6.06 -16.11
CA ILE A 163 -1.20 4.65 -15.91
C ILE A 163 -1.47 4.20 -14.46
N LEU A 164 -1.17 5.05 -13.48
CA LEU A 164 -1.43 4.77 -12.07
C LEU A 164 -2.92 4.73 -11.74
N SER A 165 -3.74 5.60 -12.35
CA SER A 165 -5.19 5.60 -12.17
C SER A 165 -5.81 4.29 -12.67
N TYR A 166 -5.44 3.83 -13.87
CA TYR A 166 -5.94 2.57 -14.43
C TYR A 166 -5.36 1.33 -13.76
N ARG A 167 -4.20 1.46 -13.11
CA ARG A 167 -3.67 0.42 -12.22
C ARG A 167 -4.50 0.30 -10.95
N LYS A 168 -4.87 1.42 -10.32
CA LYS A 168 -5.72 1.43 -9.10
C LYS A 168 -7.09 0.80 -9.35
N SER A 169 -7.64 0.94 -10.55
CA SER A 169 -8.89 0.30 -10.96
C SER A 169 -8.73 -1.15 -11.45
N SER A 170 -7.54 -1.75 -11.33
CA SER A 170 -7.21 -3.11 -11.81
C SER A 170 -7.40 -3.34 -13.32
N GLU A 171 -7.46 -2.27 -14.12
CA GLU A 171 -7.57 -2.36 -15.59
C GLU A 171 -6.18 -2.48 -16.25
N LEU A 172 -5.12 -2.06 -15.55
CA LEU A 172 -3.75 -2.09 -16.00
C LEU A 172 -2.86 -2.81 -14.97
N LEU A 173 -2.02 -3.72 -15.45
CA LEU A 173 -1.08 -4.52 -14.65
C LEU A 173 0.35 -4.36 -15.19
N TYR A 174 1.34 -4.82 -14.42
CA TYR A 174 2.75 -4.80 -14.83
C TYR A 174 3.28 -6.21 -15.02
N ARG A 175 4.08 -6.40 -16.07
CA ARG A 175 4.86 -7.62 -16.23
C ARG A 175 5.93 -7.70 -15.15
N LYS A 176 6.06 -8.87 -14.51
CA LYS A 176 7.18 -9.19 -13.60
C LYS A 176 8.46 -9.41 -14.40
#